data_AF-A0A538IA19-F1
#
_entry.id   AF-A0A538IA19-F1
#
_cell.length_a   1.000
_cell.length_b   1.000
_cell.length_c   1.000
_cell.angle_alpha   90.00
_cell.angle_beta   90.00
_cell.angle_gamma   90.00
#
_symmetry.space_group_name_H-M   'P 1'
#
loop_
_entity.id
_entity.type
_entity.pdbx_description
1 polymer ?
#
loop_
_entity_poly.entity_id
_entity_poly.type
_entity_poly.pdbx_seq_one_letter_code
_entity_poly.pdbx_strand_id
1 'polypeptide(L)' 'MSNCEDCEQWMQPYMDRALTEAERFDAERHLNECSYCRKRYRFEEHLRQFVRQAVVEPMPAELKQKLASLRTPLQ' A
#
# COMPACT_ATOMS: atom_id res chain seq x y z
N MET A 1 -9.63 -15.67 14.47
CA MET A 1 -9.73 -14.65 15.53
C MET A 1 -8.47 -13.81 15.44
N SER A 2 -8.49 -12.71 14.68
CA SER A 2 -7.37 -11.77 14.69
C SER A 2 -7.70 -10.69 15.70
N ASN A 3 -6.92 -10.62 16.77
CA ASN A 3 -7.09 -9.59 17.78
C ASN A 3 -6.50 -8.27 17.26
N CYS A 4 -6.82 -7.15 17.92
CA CYS A 4 -6.25 -5.85 17.54
C CYS A 4 -4.72 -5.83 17.60
N GLU A 5 -4.11 -6.66 18.45
CA GLU A 5 -2.65 -6.82 18.59
C GLU A 5 -2.03 -7.42 17.31
N ASP A 6 -2.63 -8.48 16.76
CA ASP A 6 -2.16 -9.11 15.52
C ASP A 6 -2.29 -8.15 14.33
N CYS A 7 -3.31 -7.29 14.37
CA CYS A 7 -3.54 -6.28 13.34
C CYS A 7 -2.39 -5.29 13.21
N GLU A 8 -1.66 -4.96 14.28
CA GLU A 8 -0.50 -4.07 14.19
C GLU A 8 0.66 -4.74 13.42
N GLN A 9 0.84 -6.05 13.58
CA GLN A 9 1.90 -6.79 12.91
C GLN A 9 1.64 -6.95 11.41
N TRP A 10 0.39 -7.18 11.02
CA TRP A 10 0.04 -7.43 9.62
C TRP A 10 -0.37 -6.18 8.85
N MET A 11 -0.46 -5.01 9.51
CA MET A 11 -0.88 -3.76 8.86
C MET A 11 0.02 -3.36 7.69
N GLN A 12 1.35 -3.39 7.89
CA GLN A 12 2.31 -3.04 6.84
C GLN A 12 2.27 -4.07 5.70
N PRO A 13 2.37 -5.40 5.95
CA PRO A 13 2.19 -6.42 4.91
C PRO A 13 0.87 -6.32 4.15
N TYR A 14 -0.24 -6.00 4.82
CA TYR A 14 -1.54 -5.79 4.18
C TYR A 14 -1.50 -4.62 3.20
N MET A 15 -0.94 -3.49 3.61
CA MET A 15 -0.79 -2.30 2.75
C MET A 15 0.17 -2.51 1.60
N ASP A 16 1.22 -3.30 1.80
CA ASP A 16 2.20 -3.67 0.79
C ASP A 16 1.70 -4.77 -0.17
N ARG A 17 0.48 -5.29 0.06
CA ARG A 17 -0.10 -6.43 -0.67
C ARG A 17 0.80 -7.68 -0.60
N ALA A 18 1.50 -7.85 0.52
CA ALA A 18 2.44 -8.94 0.77
C ALA A 18 1.82 -10.10 1.58
N LEU A 19 0.55 -9.98 2.00
CA LEU A 19 -0.18 -11.05 2.66
C LEU A 19 -0.64 -12.13 1.67
N THR A 20 -0.74 -13.36 2.16
CA THR A 20 -1.46 -14.43 1.48
C THR A 20 -2.96 -14.11 1.41
N GLU A 21 -3.69 -14.82 0.54
CA GLU A 21 -5.14 -14.62 0.38
C GLU A 21 -5.92 -14.89 1.68
N ALA A 22 -5.54 -15.94 2.43
CA ALA A 22 -6.17 -16.29 3.70
C ALA A 22 -5.96 -15.20 4.76
N GLU A 23 -4.71 -14.71 4.91
CA GLU A 23 -4.38 -13.63 5.85
C GLU A 23 -5.07 -12.32 5.47
N ARG A 24 -5.15 -12.03 4.17
CA ARG A 24 -5.86 -10.86 3.67
C ARG A 24 -7.34 -10.92 4.01
N PHE A 25 -7.99 -12.07 3.85
CA PHE A 25 -9.40 -12.25 4.21
C PHE A 25 -9.63 -12.02 5.70
N ASP A 26 -8.78 -12.58 6.56
CA ASP A 26 -8.87 -12.38 8.00
C ASP A 26 -8.66 -10.91 8.41
N ALA A 27 -7.69 -10.22 7.79
CA ALA A 27 -7.44 -8.80 8.00
C ALA A 27 -8.63 -7.94 7.55
N GLU A 28 -9.21 -8.22 6.38
CA GLU A 28 -10.38 -7.50 5.87
C GLU A 28 -11.60 -7.70 6.78
N ARG A 29 -11.85 -8.94 7.25
CA ARG A 29 -12.92 -9.20 8.23
C ARG A 29 -12.73 -8.34 9.48
N HIS A 30 -11.53 -8.31 10.05
CA HIS A 30 -11.26 -7.51 11.24
C HIS A 30 -11.42 -6.01 10.99
N LEU A 31 -10.90 -5.47 9.88
CA LEU A 31 -11.03 -4.05 9.54
C LEU A 31 -12.48 -3.62 9.32
N ASN A 32 -13.36 -4.54 8.92
CA ASN A 32 -14.79 -4.30 8.80
C ASN A 32 -15.50 -4.25 10.17
N GLU A 33 -15.05 -5.06 11.14
CA GLU A 33 -15.67 -5.16 12.46
C GLU A 33 -15.07 -4.18 13.49
N CYS A 34 -13.81 -3.78 13.32
CA CYS A 34 -13.06 -2.97 14.29
C CYS A 34 -12.84 -1.53 13.80
N SER A 35 -13.62 -0.59 14.34
CA SER A 35 -13.49 0.84 14.02
C SER A 35 -12.14 1.45 14.43
N TYR A 36 -11.50 0.93 15.48
CA TYR A 36 -10.20 1.39 15.94
C TYR A 36 -9.09 1.07 14.94
N CYS A 37 -8.94 -0.21 14.55
CA CYS A 37 -7.96 -0.63 13.56
C CYS A 37 -8.23 0.02 12.18
N ARG A 38 -9.50 0.21 11.81
CA ARG A 38 -9.87 0.91 10.59
C ARG A 38 -9.40 2.37 10.55
N LYS A 39 -9.46 3.09 11.68
CA LYS A 39 -8.93 4.46 11.77
C LYS A 39 -7.41 4.49 11.58
N ARG A 40 -6.69 3.53 12.17
CA ARG A 40 -5.23 3.39 12.02
C ARG A 40 -4.83 3.08 10.59
N TYR A 41 -5.55 2.16 9.93
CA TYR A 41 -5.33 1.87 8.52
C TYR A 41 -5.44 3.13 7.65
N ARG A 42 -6.50 3.94 7.83
CA ARG A 42 -6.66 5.21 7.10
C ARG A 42 -5.55 6.22 7.41
N PHE A 43 -5.08 6.26 8.66
CA PHE A 43 -3.96 7.10 9.03
C PHE A 43 -2.68 6.71 8.28
N GLU A 44 -2.34 5.43 8.28
CA GLU A 44 -1.18 4.90 7.55
C GLU A 44 -1.28 5.16 6.03
N GLU A 45 -2.48 5.00 5.44
CA GLU A 45 -2.72 5.30 4.03
C GLU A 45 -2.39 6.76 3.70
N HIS A 46 -2.83 7.70 4.53
CA HIS A 46 -2.47 9.11 4.38
C HIS A 46 -0.98 9.36 4.63
N LEU A 47 -0.39 8.74 5.65
CA LEU A 47 1.03 8.90 5.98
C LEU A 47 1.92 8.50 4.80
N ARG A 48 1.61 7.40 4.11
CA ARG A 48 2.36 6.93 2.93
C ARG A 48 2.38 7.94 1.79
N GLN A 49 1.34 8.78 1.65
CA GLN A 49 1.33 9.85 0.66
C GLN A 49 2.42 10.89 0.95
N PHE A 50 2.62 11.24 2.22
CA PHE A 50 3.67 12.16 2.65
C PHE A 50 5.06 11.53 2.56
N VAL A 51 5.22 10.28 3.01
CA VAL A 51 6.49 9.55 2.88
C VAL A 51 6.92 9.52 1.41
N ARG A 52 6.00 9.21 0.49
CA ARG A 52 6.28 9.20 -0.95
C ARG A 52 6.80 10.52 -1.48
N GLN A 53 6.36 11.66 -0.95
CA GLN A 53 6.86 12.98 -1.35
C GLN A 53 8.28 13.25 -0.82
N ALA A 54 8.60 12.72 0.36
CA ALA A 54 9.92 12.89 0.98
C ALA A 54 11.00 11.98 0.35
N VAL A 55 10.62 10.81 -0.15
CA VAL A 55 11.57 9.78 -0.65
C VAL A 55 11.62 9.70 -2.19
N VAL A 56 11.34 10.79 -2.89
CA VAL A 56 11.35 10.80 -4.37
C VAL A 56 12.78 10.76 -4.90
N GLU A 57 13.11 9.69 -5.63
CA GLU A 57 14.27 9.64 -6.50
C GLU A 57 13.85 10.00 -7.94
N PRO A 58 14.36 11.08 -8.53
CA PRO A 58 13.98 11.49 -9.88
C PRO A 58 14.52 10.53 -10.92
N MET A 59 13.65 10.06 -11.82
CA MET A 59 14.08 9.21 -12.93
C MET A 59 15.10 9.93 -13.84
N PRO A 60 16.26 9.31 -14.12
CA PRO A 60 17.24 9.81 -15.08
C PRO A 60 16.65 10.12 -16.46
N ALA A 61 17.19 11.14 -17.13
CA ALA A 61 16.70 11.59 -18.44
C ALA A 61 16.72 10.47 -19.50
N GLU A 62 17.76 9.63 -19.50
CA GLU A 62 17.91 8.52 -20.44
C GLU A 62 16.78 7.48 -20.31
N LEU A 63 16.36 7.17 -19.07
CA LEU A 63 15.25 6.24 -18.83
C LEU A 63 13.92 6.83 -19.29
N LYS A 64 13.71 8.14 -19.09
CA LYS A 64 12.52 8.84 -19.61
C LYS A 64 12.45 8.78 -21.13
N GLN A 65 13.59 8.96 -21.81
CA GLN A 65 13.67 8.87 -23.28
C GLN A 65 13.36 7.45 -23.77
N LYS A 66 13.93 6.42 -23.13
CA LYS A 66 13.62 5.02 -23.46
C LYS A 66 12.14 4.70 -23.29
N LEU A 67 11.53 5.12 -22.18
CA LEU A 67 10.08 4.94 -21.95
C LEU A 67 9.25 5.65 -23.02
N ALA A 68 9.61 6.87 -23.41
CA ALA A 68 8.92 7.60 -24.47
C ALA A 68 8.98 6.85 -25.81
N SER A 69 10.12 6.24 -26.15
CA SER A 69 10.29 5.47 -27.39
C SER A 69 9.47 4.18 -27.43
N LEU A 70 9.14 3.61 -26.27
CA LEU A 70 8.34 2.37 -26.14
C LEU A 70 6.83 2.62 -26.15
N ARG A 71 6.38 3.88 -26.05
CA ARG A 71 4.94 4.20 -26.08
C ARG A 71 4.40 3.99 -27.49
N THR A 72 3.66 2.90 -27.70
CA THR A 72 2.83 2.72 -28.89
C THR A 72 1.75 3.81 -28.91
N PRO A 73 1.48 4.47 -30.06
CA PRO A 73 0.36 5.40 -30.14
C PRO A 73 -0.94 4.66 -29.78
N LEU A 74 -1.71 5.24 -28.85
CA LEU A 74 -3.08 4.81 -28.59
C LEU A 74 -3.86 5.07 -29.89
N GLN A 75 -4.33 4.00 -30.55
CA GLN A 75 -5.27 4.08 -31.66
C GLN A 75 -6.64 4.55 -31.16
#